data_AF-A0A1H9XWP7-F1
#
_entry.id   AF-A0A1H9XWP7-F1
#
_cell.length_a   1.000
_cell.length_b   1.000
_cell.length_c   1.000
_cell.angle_alpha   90.00
_cell.angle_beta   90.00
_cell.angle_gamma   90.00
#
_symmetry.space_group_name_H-M   'P 1'
#
loop_
_entity.id
_entity.type
_entity.pdbx_description
1 polymer ?
#
loop_
_entity_poly.entity_id
_entity_poly.type
_entity_poly.pdbx_seq_one_letter_code
_entity_poly.pdbx_strand_id
1 'polypeptide(L)'
;MRLNFHYFITDAVRDYLVEAVRLIARYGHRLLPDYVFDPHTGLWTHRATAALPPELPDLRSAVTTNASGLPSHAGEAVLATQLDDARYLLAARADLIDDGPTGLPEDFEVLRWFVLPPVCLLRQASARKSFSS
;
A
#
# COMPACT_ATOMS: atom_id res chain seq x y z
N MET A 1 -14.96 -3.46 -7.34
CA MET A 1 -14.41 -2.08 -7.36
C MET A 1 -15.13 -1.28 -8.43
N ARG A 2 -15.49 -0.01 -8.18
CA ARG A 2 -16.09 0.90 -9.18
C ARG A 2 -15.25 2.16 -9.27
N LEU A 3 -14.84 2.53 -10.49
CA LEU A 3 -14.18 3.80 -10.78
C LEU A 3 -15.18 4.74 -11.43
N ASN A 4 -15.20 6.00 -11.01
CA ASN A 4 -15.95 7.06 -11.68
C ASN A 4 -14.95 8.07 -12.24
N PHE A 5 -15.00 8.31 -13.54
CA PHE A 5 -14.15 9.27 -14.22
C PHE A 5 -14.86 10.62 -14.30
N HIS A 6 -14.23 11.67 -13.79
CA HIS A 6 -14.74 13.03 -13.93
C HIS A 6 -14.50 13.54 -15.36
N TYR A 7 -15.38 14.40 -15.86
CA TYR A 7 -15.40 14.87 -17.25
C TYR A 7 -14.17 15.70 -17.68
N PHE A 8 -13.31 16.09 -16.73
CA PHE A 8 -12.07 16.82 -16.99
C PHE A 8 -10.85 15.91 -17.23
N ILE A 9 -11.01 14.60 -17.14
CA ILE A 9 -9.90 13.67 -17.36
C ILE A 9 -9.63 13.51 -18.86
N THR A 10 -8.37 13.54 -19.25
CA THR A 10 -7.95 13.22 -20.61
C THR A 10 -8.01 11.71 -20.85
N ASP A 11 -8.07 11.30 -22.12
CA ASP A 11 -8.01 9.87 -22.47
C ASP A 11 -6.74 9.22 -21.94
N ALA A 12 -5.60 9.92 -22.00
CA ALA A 12 -4.32 9.43 -21.50
C ALA A 12 -4.35 9.13 -19.99
N VAL A 13 -4.91 10.02 -19.17
CA VAL A 13 -5.02 9.79 -17.72
C VAL A 13 -6.04 8.69 -17.42
N ARG A 14 -7.15 8.61 -18.15
CA ARG A 14 -8.12 7.52 -18.00
C ARG A 14 -7.46 6.16 -18.29
N ASP A 15 -6.76 6.06 -19.40
CA ASP A 15 -6.11 4.82 -19.82
C ASP A 15 -4.99 4.42 -18.85
N TYR A 16 -4.23 5.40 -18.35
CA TYR A 16 -3.27 5.21 -17.26
C TYR A 16 -3.93 4.61 -16.01
N LEU A 17 -5.06 5.14 -15.54
CA LEU A 17 -5.76 4.63 -14.36
C LEU A 17 -6.26 3.21 -14.56
N VAL A 18 -6.79 2.89 -15.75
CA VAL A 18 -7.22 1.53 -16.09
C VAL A 18 -6.04 0.58 -16.04
N GLU A 19 -4.91 0.93 -16.66
CA GLU A 19 -3.72 0.07 -16.68
C GLU A 19 -3.08 -0.07 -15.30
N ALA A 20 -3.01 1.00 -14.50
CA ALA A 20 -2.53 0.92 -13.13
C ALA A 20 -3.36 -0.06 -12.28
N VAL A 21 -4.69 -0.01 -12.40
CA VAL A 21 -5.58 -0.96 -11.70
C VAL A 21 -5.39 -2.38 -12.21
N ARG A 22 -5.19 -2.59 -13.52
CA ARG A 22 -4.87 -3.92 -14.06
C ARG A 22 -3.55 -4.45 -13.50
N LEU A 23 -2.54 -3.60 -13.33
CA LEU A 23 -1.25 -4.00 -12.74
C LEU A 23 -1.41 -4.40 -11.28
N ILE A 24 -2.14 -3.62 -10.49
CA ILE A 24 -2.41 -3.93 -9.08
C ILE A 24 -3.25 -5.22 -8.97
N ALA A 25 -4.26 -5.40 -9.81
CA ALA A 25 -5.06 -6.62 -9.80
C ALA A 25 -4.25 -7.87 -10.15
N ARG A 26 -3.21 -7.73 -10.98
CA ARG A 26 -2.36 -8.85 -11.42
C ARG A 26 -1.21 -9.15 -10.48
N TYR A 27 -0.56 -8.13 -9.94
CA TYR A 27 0.69 -8.25 -9.19
C TYR A 27 0.62 -7.71 -7.76
N GLY A 28 -0.53 -7.18 -7.35
CA GLY A 28 -0.68 -6.53 -6.04
C GLY A 28 -0.43 -7.48 -4.87
N HIS A 29 -0.73 -8.78 -5.02
CA HIS A 29 -0.39 -9.78 -4.01
C HIS A 29 1.12 -9.78 -3.73
N ARG A 30 1.96 -9.67 -4.76
CA ARG A 30 3.44 -9.68 -4.64
C ARG A 30 4.00 -8.58 -3.75
N LEU A 31 3.23 -7.53 -3.47
CA LEU A 31 3.62 -6.46 -2.56
C LEU A 31 3.40 -6.81 -1.09
N LEU A 32 2.54 -7.80 -0.76
CA LEU A 32 2.18 -8.12 0.62
C LEU A 32 3.40 -8.32 1.56
N PRO A 33 4.48 -9.02 1.15
CA PRO A 33 5.65 -9.20 2.00
C PRO A 33 6.35 -7.88 2.41
N ASP A 34 6.21 -6.82 1.63
CA ASP A 34 6.78 -5.50 1.93
C ASP A 34 6.00 -4.75 3.03
N TYR A 35 4.84 -5.30 3.45
CA TYR A 35 3.98 -4.72 4.47
C TYR A 35 3.92 -5.57 5.74
N VAL A 36 3.48 -4.91 6.80
CA VAL A 36 3.17 -5.45 8.11
C VAL A 36 1.70 -5.19 8.42
N PHE A 37 0.98 -6.23 8.78
CA PHE A 37 -0.41 -6.16 9.22
C PHE A 37 -0.49 -6.24 10.75
N ASP A 38 -1.26 -5.34 11.35
CA ASP A 38 -1.61 -5.36 12.78
C ASP A 38 -3.07 -5.85 12.96
N PRO A 39 -3.29 -7.06 13.49
CA PRO A 39 -4.63 -7.62 13.70
C PRO A 39 -5.50 -6.82 14.69
N HIS A 40 -4.90 -6.06 15.60
CA HIS A 40 -5.65 -5.31 16.62
C HIS A 40 -6.24 -4.01 16.07
N THR A 41 -5.51 -3.36 15.17
CA THR A 41 -5.92 -2.09 14.55
C THR A 41 -6.47 -2.25 13.14
N GLY A 42 -6.19 -3.38 12.49
CA GLY A 42 -6.50 -3.64 11.08
C GLY A 42 -5.62 -2.86 10.10
N LEU A 43 -4.55 -2.23 10.59
CA LEU A 43 -3.69 -1.37 9.77
C LEU A 43 -2.61 -2.17 9.04
N TRP A 44 -2.35 -1.75 7.80
CA TRP A 44 -1.20 -2.19 7.02
C TRP A 44 -0.16 -1.07 6.98
N THR A 45 1.08 -1.39 7.34
CA THR A 45 2.19 -0.44 7.33
C THR A 45 3.32 -0.98 6.46
N HIS A 46 3.87 -0.16 5.57
CA HIS A 46 5.01 -0.58 4.75
C HIS A 46 6.26 -0.69 5.64
N ARG A 47 7.06 -1.75 5.49
CA ARG A 47 8.27 -2.00 6.32
C ARG A 47 9.31 -0.89 6.20
N ALA A 48 9.39 -0.26 5.04
CA ALA A 48 10.29 0.86 4.79
C ALA A 48 9.62 2.23 4.98
N THR A 49 8.45 2.30 5.65
CA THR A 49 7.85 3.59 6.01
C THR A 49 8.85 4.38 6.86
N ALA A 50 9.41 5.46 6.30
CA ALA A 50 10.16 6.42 7.09
C ALA A 50 9.21 7.13 8.05
N ALA A 51 9.67 7.43 9.27
CA ALA A 51 8.90 8.26 10.19
C ALA A 51 8.65 9.62 9.51
N LEU A 52 7.38 9.95 9.25
CA LEU A 52 7.04 11.28 8.77
C LEU A 52 7.46 12.30 9.82
N PRO A 53 8.02 13.46 9.43
CA PRO A 53 8.21 14.57 10.34
C PRO A 53 6.86 14.92 11.00
N PRO A 54 6.80 15.16 12.31
CA PRO A 54 5.55 15.36 13.04
C PRO A 54 4.79 16.64 12.64
N GLU A 55 5.41 17.54 11.90
CA GLU A 55 4.83 18.83 11.55
C GLU A 55 4.67 18.98 10.04
N LEU A 56 3.41 19.06 9.62
CA LEU A 56 3.06 19.63 8.32
C LEU A 56 3.20 21.15 8.44
N PRO A 57 3.92 21.82 7.52
CA PRO A 57 4.00 23.27 7.54
C PRO A 57 2.60 23.88 7.43
N ASP A 58 2.34 24.94 8.21
CA ASP A 58 1.08 25.67 8.18
C ASP A 58 0.75 26.08 6.74
N LEU A 59 -0.47 25.78 6.28
CA LEU A 59 -0.95 26.11 4.94
C LEU A 59 -0.78 27.60 4.62
N ARG A 60 -0.88 28.48 5.63
CA ARG A 60 -0.63 29.92 5.43
C ARG A 60 0.83 30.21 5.13
N SER A 61 1.76 29.51 5.77
CA SER A 61 3.20 29.65 5.52
C SER A 61 3.59 29.15 4.12
N ALA A 62 2.93 28.09 3.63
CA ALA A 62 3.14 27.51 2.31
C ALA A 62 2.64 28.41 1.16
N VAL A 63 1.62 29.24 1.41
CA VAL A 63 1.03 30.17 0.41
C VAL A 63 1.71 31.54 0.43
N THR A 64 2.20 31.99 1.59
CA THR A 64 2.83 33.33 1.74
C THR A 64 4.31 33.34 1.40
N THR A 65 5.00 32.23 1.61
CA THR A 65 6.29 32.00 0.98
C THR A 65 5.98 31.71 -0.49
N ASN A 66 6.55 32.47 -1.44
CA ASN A 66 6.62 32.03 -2.83
C ASN A 66 7.42 30.73 -2.86
N ALA A 67 6.75 29.61 -2.55
CA ALA A 67 7.32 28.30 -2.54
C ALA A 67 7.75 28.03 -3.98
N SER A 68 9.02 28.24 -4.26
CA SER A 68 9.69 27.96 -5.55
C SER A 68 9.81 26.46 -5.78
N GLY A 69 8.78 25.70 -5.40
CA GLY A 69 8.77 24.26 -5.30
C GLY A 69 7.37 23.69 -5.13
N LEU A 70 6.33 24.38 -5.63
CA LEU A 70 5.13 23.64 -6.04
C LEU A 70 5.63 22.53 -6.99
N PRO A 71 5.38 21.24 -6.68
CA PRO A 71 5.81 20.18 -7.58
C PRO A 71 5.21 20.49 -8.94
N SER A 72 6.09 20.76 -9.92
CA SER A 72 5.68 20.88 -11.30
C SER A 72 4.84 19.65 -11.59
N HIS A 73 3.56 19.85 -11.93
CA HIS A 73 2.72 18.73 -12.31
C HIS A 73 3.41 18.04 -13.49
N ALA A 74 3.94 16.85 -13.22
CA ALA A 74 4.59 16.06 -14.25
C ALA A 74 3.59 15.90 -15.40
N GLY A 75 3.99 16.30 -16.60
CA GLY A 75 3.13 16.20 -17.77
C GLY A 75 2.74 14.76 -18.06
N GLU A 76 1.70 14.56 -18.87
CA GLU A 76 1.16 13.22 -19.18
C GLU A 76 2.19 12.25 -19.77
N ALA A 77 3.28 12.76 -20.35
CA ALA A 77 4.40 11.95 -20.83
C ALA A 77 5.03 11.04 -19.74
N VAL A 78 4.95 11.44 -18.47
CA VAL A 78 5.49 10.67 -17.35
C VAL A 78 4.63 9.44 -17.01
N LEU A 79 3.34 9.45 -17.39
CA LEU A 79 2.40 8.36 -17.08
C LEU A 79 2.86 7.02 -17.68
N ALA A 80 3.38 7.04 -18.90
CA ALA A 80 3.89 5.84 -19.56
C ALA A 80 5.10 5.28 -18.81
N THR A 81 6.07 6.12 -18.46
CA THR A 81 7.25 5.73 -17.69
C THR A 81 6.87 5.18 -16.32
N GLN A 82 5.90 5.78 -15.63
CA GLN A 82 5.41 5.28 -14.35
C GLN A 82 4.80 3.87 -14.45
N LEU A 83 4.07 3.57 -15.53
CA LEU A 83 3.55 2.21 -15.76
C LEU A 83 4.66 1.21 -16.07
N ASP A 84 5.68 1.63 -16.81
CA ASP A 84 6.85 0.80 -17.12
C ASP A 84 7.63 0.47 -15.84
N ASP A 85 7.91 1.48 -15.01
CA ASP A 85 8.58 1.34 -13.72
C ASP A 85 7.77 0.44 -12.78
N ALA A 86 6.46 0.66 -12.69
CA ALA A 86 5.56 -0.17 -11.89
C ALA A 86 5.59 -1.63 -12.38
N ARG A 87 5.54 -1.87 -13.69
CA ARG A 87 5.65 -3.22 -14.25
C ARG A 87 6.97 -3.89 -13.88
N TYR A 88 8.08 -3.18 -14.03
CA TYR A 88 9.40 -3.70 -13.68
C TYR A 88 9.48 -4.05 -12.19
N LEU A 89 9.12 -3.13 -11.31
CA LEU A 89 9.17 -3.31 -9.86
C LEU A 89 8.26 -4.45 -9.39
N LEU A 90 7.04 -4.54 -9.92
CA LEU A 90 6.08 -5.57 -9.53
C LEU A 90 6.47 -6.96 -10.07
N ALA A 91 6.99 -7.03 -11.30
CA ALA A 91 7.41 -8.29 -11.90
C ALA A 91 8.68 -8.87 -11.24
N ALA A 92 9.57 -8.01 -10.75
CA ALA A 92 10.80 -8.41 -10.06
C ALA A 92 10.56 -9.08 -8.69
N ARG A 93 9.36 -8.95 -8.13
CA ARG A 93 8.99 -9.56 -6.85
C ARG A 93 8.58 -11.02 -7.00
N ALA A 94 8.82 -11.80 -5.95
CA ALA A 94 8.41 -13.18 -5.88
C ALA A 94 6.88 -13.31 -6.04
N ASP A 95 6.46 -14.26 -6.87
CA ASP A 95 5.04 -14.52 -7.13
C ASP A 95 4.41 -15.42 -6.07
N LEU A 96 5.21 -16.31 -5.49
CA LEU A 96 4.76 -17.29 -4.52
C LEU A 96 4.65 -16.63 -3.14
N ILE A 97 3.42 -16.63 -2.63
CA ILE A 97 3.09 -16.11 -1.31
C ILE A 97 2.40 -17.24 -0.56
N ASP A 98 3.00 -17.62 0.57
CA ASP A 98 2.44 -18.62 1.45
C ASP A 98 1.28 -18.00 2.25
N ASP A 99 0.05 -18.42 1.98
CA ASP A 99 -1.17 -18.05 2.73
C ASP A 99 -1.50 -19.09 3.82
N GLY A 100 -0.48 -19.80 4.30
CA GLY A 100 -0.58 -20.78 5.37
C GLY A 100 -1.07 -20.21 6.70
N PRO A 101 -1.25 -21.08 7.72
CA PRO A 101 -1.81 -20.69 9.00
C PRO A 101 -0.99 -19.57 9.65
N THR A 102 -1.65 -18.45 9.99
CA THR A 102 -0.96 -17.25 10.46
C THR A 102 -0.59 -17.33 11.94
N GLY A 103 -1.15 -18.30 12.66
CA GLY A 103 -0.98 -18.46 14.11
C GLY A 103 -1.82 -17.47 14.93
N LEU A 104 -2.75 -16.76 14.29
CA LEU A 104 -3.74 -15.92 14.96
C LEU A 104 -4.84 -16.75 15.63
N PRO A 105 -5.59 -16.17 16.60
CA PRO A 105 -6.73 -16.84 17.23
C PRO A 105 -7.74 -17.36 16.19
N GLU A 106 -8.38 -18.49 16.50
CA GLU A 106 -9.34 -19.16 15.59
C GLU A 106 -10.48 -18.22 15.17
N ASP A 107 -11.03 -17.44 16.11
CA ASP A 107 -12.08 -16.44 15.82
C ASP A 107 -11.65 -15.43 14.75
N PHE A 108 -10.37 -15.08 14.69
CA PHE A 108 -9.84 -14.17 13.67
C PHE A 108 -9.71 -14.88 12.31
N GLU A 109 -9.18 -16.11 12.29
CA GLU A 109 -9.03 -16.90 11.07
C GLU A 109 -10.39 -17.21 10.41
N VAL A 110 -11.43 -17.45 11.22
CA VAL A 110 -12.81 -17.64 10.72
C VAL A 110 -13.35 -16.38 10.03
N LEU A 111 -12.98 -15.20 10.52
CA LEU A 111 -13.41 -13.91 9.95
C LEU A 111 -12.49 -13.41 8.83
N ARG A 112 -11.39 -14.11 8.54
CA ARG A 112 -10.41 -13.70 7.55
C ARG A 112 -10.90 -13.97 6.13
N TRP A 113 -11.36 -12.93 5.46
CA TRP A 113 -11.85 -12.98 4.06
C TRP A 113 -10.82 -12.51 3.03
N PHE A 114 -9.54 -12.42 3.42
CA PHE A 114 -8.44 -11.96 2.56
C PHE A 114 -7.15 -12.78 2.77
N VAL A 115 -6.27 -12.73 1.78
CA VAL A 115 -4.95 -13.39 1.81
C VAL A 115 -4.06 -12.69 2.84
N LEU A 116 -3.60 -13.42 3.84
CA LEU A 116 -2.73 -12.90 4.91
C LEU A 116 -1.53 -13.83 5.08
N PRO A 117 -0.44 -13.56 4.36
CA PRO A 117 0.76 -14.37 4.47
C PRO A 117 1.37 -14.23 5.87
N PRO A 118 1.80 -15.31 6.55
CA PRO A 118 2.36 -15.23 7.90
C PRO A 118 3.55 -14.26 8.01
N VAL A 119 4.31 -14.07 6.93
CA VAL A 119 5.41 -13.09 6.87
C VAL A 119 4.94 -11.65 7.14
N CYS A 120 3.69 -11.32 6.83
CA CYS A 120 3.10 -9.99 7.03
C CYS A 120 2.82 -9.69 8.51
N LEU A 121 2.83 -10.68 9.39
CA LEU A 121 2.64 -10.44 10.81
C LEU A 121 3.98 -10.07 11.45
N LEU A 122 3.95 -9.06 12.34
CA LEU A 122 5.00 -8.96 13.34
C LEU A 122 4.96 -10.25 14.15
N ARG A 123 6.09 -10.95 14.24
CA ARG A 123 6.23 -12.10 15.13
C ARG A 123 5.94 -11.59 16.54
N GLN A 124 4.70 -11.77 16.99
CA GLN A 124 4.31 -11.41 18.34
C GLN A 124 5.15 -12.31 19.25
N ALA A 125 6.09 -11.70 19.98
CA ALA A 125 6.77 -12.38 21.05
C ALA A 125 5.68 -12.86 22.00
N SER A 126 5.46 -14.17 22.05
CA SER A 126 4.42 -14.81 22.83
C SER A 126 4.40 -14.21 24.22
N ALA A 127 3.38 -13.40 24.52
CA ALA A 127 3.08 -13.02 25.88
C ALA A 127 2.50 -14.26 26.56
N ARG A 128 3.39 -15.18 26.98
CA ARG A 128 3.13 -16.06 28.10
C ARG A 128 2.83 -15.14 29.29
N LYS A 129 1.56 -14.97 29.62
CA LYS A 129 1.16 -14.89 31.02
C LYS A 129 0.08 -15.94 31.25
N SER A 130 0.59 -17.03 31.80
CA SER A 130 -0.08 -18.08 32.56
C SER A 130 -1.46 -17.70 33.08
N PHE A 131 -2.43 -18.52 32.72
CA PHE A 131 -3.53 -18.90 33.59
C PHE A 131 -2.98 -19.49 34.89
N SER A 132 -3.40 -18.95 36.04
CA SER A 132 -3.33 -19.51 37.41
C SER A 132 -3.63 -18.34 38.38
N SER A 133 -4.49 -18.42 39.38
CA SER A 133 -5.50 -19.38 39.85
C SER A 133 -6.47 -18.59 40.73
#